data_AF-A0A7X4B3M7-F1
#
_entry.id   AF-A0A7X4B3M7-F1
#
_cell.length_a   1.000
_cell.length_b   1.000
_cell.length_c   1.000
_cell.angle_alpha   90.00
_cell.angle_beta   90.00
_cell.angle_gamma   90.00
#
_symmetry.space_group_name_H-M   'P 1'
#
loop_
_entity.id
_entity.type
_entity.pdbx_description
1 polymer ?
#
loop_
_entity_poly.entity_id
_entity_poly.type
_entity_poly.pdbx_seq_one_letter_code
_entity_poly.pdbx_strand_id
1 'polypeptide(L)'
;MNYIKTACILLILLSFSVVITASDTLTEFFPTTEGSFWVYVDQDGNEFTRTSTEQKNMGGEIFHTFSYEPAIENWEKYNYLLHPFLYQVNGEWIRFYVADEIESAIKSKLKKRLDEIAAELRQKYTDQLPSGISLDVDYTIEPTAQNPLYFLPSTFNNKEKWIATQVGVRIQISMNIKGTEINIPEANKSVSLTMKLSETGNLIGKESVKTAAGIFEDCLKIEYRTKTTSSNNDESGIQQGLTDQQPKDKITT
;
A
#
# COMPACT_ATOMS: atom_id res chain seq x y z
N MET A 1 12.93 -84.54 -1.57
CA MET A 1 14.03 -83.55 -1.54
C MET A 1 13.65 -82.44 -2.50
N ASN A 2 13.07 -81.32 -2.04
CA ASN A 2 13.76 -80.15 -1.47
C ASN A 2 14.47 -79.36 -2.59
N TYR A 3 14.25 -78.07 -2.91
CA TYR A 3 13.48 -76.94 -2.38
C TYR A 3 13.47 -75.82 -3.48
N ILE A 4 12.36 -75.09 -3.64
CA ILE A 4 12.20 -73.60 -3.79
C ILE A 4 12.96 -72.82 -4.90
N LYS A 5 12.25 -72.28 -5.91
CA LYS A 5 11.69 -70.91 -6.15
C LYS A 5 12.68 -69.82 -6.65
N THR A 6 12.22 -69.07 -7.68
CA THR A 6 12.57 -67.66 -8.04
C THR A 6 13.98 -67.45 -8.64
N ALA A 7 14.23 -66.58 -9.63
CA ALA A 7 13.59 -65.30 -9.90
C ALA A 7 13.69 -64.87 -11.38
N CYS A 8 12.56 -64.33 -11.89
CA CYS A 8 12.55 -63.32 -12.94
C CYS A 8 13.24 -62.06 -12.41
N ILE A 9 14.29 -61.60 -13.08
CA ILE A 9 14.73 -60.20 -12.96
C ILE A 9 14.96 -59.67 -14.37
N LEU A 10 13.90 -59.12 -14.94
CA LEU A 10 13.94 -58.21 -16.08
C LEU A 10 14.20 -56.81 -15.50
N LEU A 11 15.47 -56.44 -15.36
CA LEU A 11 15.90 -55.11 -14.90
C LEU A 11 15.88 -54.15 -16.09
N ILE A 12 14.69 -53.66 -16.43
CA ILE A 12 14.54 -52.46 -17.28
C ILE A 12 14.76 -51.25 -16.36
N LEU A 13 16.02 -50.82 -16.23
CA LEU A 13 16.34 -49.48 -15.75
C LEU A 13 16.08 -48.51 -16.91
N LEU A 14 14.81 -48.18 -17.13
CA LEU A 14 14.44 -46.95 -17.82
C LEU A 14 14.79 -45.81 -16.86
N SER A 15 16.05 -45.36 -16.90
CA SER A 15 16.42 -44.04 -16.42
C SER A 15 15.68 -43.03 -17.30
N PHE A 16 14.48 -42.65 -16.87
CA PHE A 16 13.94 -41.36 -17.23
C PHE A 16 14.91 -40.33 -16.67
N SER A 17 15.85 -39.90 -17.49
CA SER A 17 16.45 -38.60 -17.34
C SER A 17 15.33 -37.60 -17.61
N VAL A 18 14.51 -37.33 -16.59
CA VAL A 18 13.82 -36.05 -16.54
C VAL A 18 14.95 -35.05 -16.52
N VAL A 19 15.19 -34.42 -17.67
CA VAL A 19 15.87 -33.13 -17.68
C VAL A 19 14.93 -32.23 -16.92
N ILE A 20 15.15 -32.10 -15.61
CA ILE A 20 14.62 -31.00 -14.83
C ILE A 20 15.31 -29.79 -15.45
N THR A 21 14.65 -29.19 -16.44
CA THR A 21 14.98 -27.85 -16.87
C THR A 21 14.88 -27.01 -15.61
N ALA A 22 15.99 -26.41 -15.21
CA ALA A 22 16.01 -25.44 -14.12
C ALA A 22 15.12 -24.25 -14.51
N SER A 23 13.82 -24.38 -14.25
CA SER A 23 12.83 -23.30 -14.25
C SER A 23 12.12 -23.16 -12.90
N ASP A 24 12.38 -24.05 -11.94
CA ASP A 24 11.65 -24.17 -10.67
C ASP A 24 12.12 -23.19 -9.57
N THR A 25 12.89 -22.14 -9.90
CA THR A 25 13.40 -21.18 -8.90
C THR A 25 12.63 -19.87 -8.84
N LEU A 26 11.39 -19.81 -9.35
CA LEU A 26 10.44 -18.82 -8.86
C LEU A 26 9.85 -19.38 -7.57
N THR A 27 10.44 -18.97 -6.44
CA THR A 27 9.88 -19.28 -5.12
C THR A 27 8.45 -18.73 -5.11
N GLU A 28 7.45 -19.60 -5.09
CA GLU A 28 6.05 -19.16 -5.05
C GLU A 28 5.75 -18.60 -3.66
N PHE A 29 5.73 -17.26 -3.52
CA PHE A 29 5.35 -16.60 -2.26
C PHE A 29 3.85 -16.68 -1.97
N PHE A 30 3.05 -17.01 -2.99
CA PHE A 30 1.61 -17.15 -2.89
C PHE A 30 1.15 -18.45 -3.54
N PRO A 31 0.14 -19.13 -2.99
CA PRO A 31 -0.51 -20.25 -3.66
C PRO A 31 -1.04 -19.84 -5.05
N THR A 32 -0.50 -20.44 -6.11
CA THR A 32 -0.87 -20.14 -7.51
C THR A 32 -1.96 -21.07 -8.07
N THR A 33 -2.26 -22.17 -7.36
CA THR A 33 -3.30 -23.12 -7.74
C THR A 33 -4.68 -22.50 -7.51
N GLU A 34 -5.47 -22.37 -8.56
CA GLU A 34 -6.85 -21.86 -8.49
C GLU A 34 -7.67 -22.60 -7.43
N GLY A 35 -8.44 -21.85 -6.64
CA GLY A 35 -9.24 -22.36 -5.53
C GLY A 35 -8.44 -22.57 -4.24
N SER A 36 -7.11 -22.45 -4.25
CA SER A 36 -6.33 -22.41 -3.01
C SER A 36 -6.71 -21.20 -2.20
N PHE A 37 -6.93 -21.38 -0.91
CA PHE A 37 -7.31 -20.30 -0.01
C PHE A 37 -6.51 -20.36 1.29
N TRP A 38 -6.42 -19.22 1.96
CA TRP A 38 -5.86 -19.12 3.30
C TRP A 38 -6.56 -18.03 4.10
N VAL A 39 -6.59 -18.23 5.41
CA VAL A 39 -7.16 -17.29 6.37
C VAL A 39 -6.02 -16.54 7.06
N TYR A 40 -6.17 -15.23 7.19
CA TYR A 40 -5.22 -14.40 7.92
C TYR A 40 -5.95 -13.26 8.64
N VAL A 41 -5.31 -12.75 9.69
CA VAL A 41 -5.74 -11.54 10.39
C VAL A 41 -4.80 -10.42 10.00
N ASP A 42 -5.36 -9.29 9.54
CA ASP A 42 -4.58 -8.11 9.19
C ASP A 42 -4.07 -7.35 10.44
N GLN A 43 -3.31 -6.29 10.22
CA GLN A 43 -2.78 -5.43 11.29
C GLN A 43 -3.86 -4.71 12.13
N ASP A 44 -5.08 -4.59 11.60
CA ASP A 44 -6.22 -3.93 12.25
C ASP A 44 -7.11 -4.96 12.98
N GLY A 45 -6.73 -6.24 12.97
CA GLY A 45 -7.47 -7.33 13.61
C GLY A 45 -8.64 -7.86 12.77
N ASN A 46 -8.76 -7.46 11.51
CA ASN A 46 -9.77 -8.00 10.61
C ASN A 46 -9.33 -9.36 10.07
N GLU A 47 -10.19 -10.36 10.21
CA GLU A 47 -9.99 -11.66 9.60
C GLU A 47 -10.45 -11.64 8.14
N PHE A 48 -9.64 -12.23 7.27
CA PHE A 48 -9.92 -12.40 5.85
C PHE A 48 -9.60 -13.81 5.40
N THR A 49 -10.45 -14.34 4.53
CA THR A 49 -10.11 -15.45 3.65
C THR A 49 -9.69 -14.88 2.30
N ARG A 50 -8.48 -15.18 1.85
CA ARG A 50 -8.02 -14.89 0.49
C ARG A 50 -8.01 -16.16 -0.33
N THR A 51 -8.55 -16.09 -1.54
CA THR A 51 -8.63 -17.23 -2.47
C THR A 51 -7.94 -16.87 -3.78
N SER A 52 -7.08 -17.76 -4.25
CA SER A 52 -6.47 -17.71 -5.59
C SER A 52 -7.53 -18.01 -6.64
N THR A 53 -7.75 -17.08 -7.56
CA THR A 53 -8.76 -17.19 -8.61
C THR A 53 -8.12 -17.33 -9.99
N GLU A 54 -8.96 -17.52 -11.03
CA GLU A 54 -8.51 -17.72 -12.40
C GLU A 54 -7.48 -16.66 -12.85
N GLN A 55 -6.37 -17.13 -13.43
CA GLN A 55 -5.34 -16.25 -13.97
C GLN A 55 -5.87 -15.49 -15.19
N LYS A 56 -5.48 -14.23 -15.32
CA LYS A 56 -5.85 -13.38 -16.47
C LYS A 56 -4.67 -13.22 -17.39
N ASN A 57 -4.88 -13.44 -18.69
CA ASN A 57 -3.91 -13.05 -19.71
C ASN A 57 -4.29 -11.69 -20.28
N MET A 58 -3.43 -10.70 -20.08
CA MET A 58 -3.62 -9.34 -20.58
C MET A 58 -2.34 -8.91 -21.29
N GLY A 59 -2.43 -8.62 -22.59
CA GLY A 59 -1.26 -8.18 -23.36
C GLY A 59 -0.15 -9.23 -23.49
N GLY A 60 -0.46 -10.53 -23.35
CA GLY A 60 0.53 -11.60 -23.39
C GLY A 60 1.24 -11.87 -22.05
N GLU A 61 0.90 -11.11 -21.01
CA GLU A 61 1.40 -11.31 -19.66
C GLU A 61 0.35 -12.04 -18.79
N ILE A 62 0.85 -12.90 -17.89
CA ILE A 62 0.02 -13.64 -16.94
C ILE A 62 -0.11 -12.83 -15.65
N PHE A 63 -1.35 -12.61 -15.24
CA PHE A 63 -1.69 -12.00 -13.97
C PHE A 63 -2.42 -13.01 -13.10
N HIS A 64 -1.99 -13.09 -11.86
CA HIS A 64 -2.67 -13.85 -10.83
C HIS A 64 -3.67 -12.94 -10.12
N THR A 65 -4.80 -13.52 -9.72
CA THR A 65 -5.89 -12.78 -9.11
C THR A 65 -6.29 -13.37 -7.77
N PHE A 66 -6.75 -12.50 -6.86
CA PHE A 66 -7.29 -12.89 -5.57
C PHE A 66 -8.73 -12.41 -5.40
N SER A 67 -9.55 -13.20 -4.71
CA SER A 67 -10.79 -12.75 -4.08
C SER A 67 -10.63 -12.74 -2.56
N TYR A 68 -11.49 -11.95 -1.90
CA TYR A 68 -11.46 -11.75 -0.44
C TYR A 68 -12.86 -11.96 0.15
N GLU A 69 -12.91 -12.64 1.29
CA GLU A 69 -14.07 -12.72 2.16
C GLU A 69 -13.71 -12.24 3.57
N PRO A 70 -14.39 -11.21 4.12
CA PRO A 70 -15.43 -10.41 3.48
C PRO A 70 -14.88 -9.56 2.31
N ALA A 71 -15.76 -9.18 1.39
CA ALA A 71 -15.39 -8.31 0.27
C ALA A 71 -14.84 -6.96 0.77
N ILE A 72 -13.75 -6.51 0.15
CA ILE A 72 -13.09 -5.24 0.48
C ILE A 72 -13.73 -4.14 -0.38
N GLU A 73 -14.89 -3.66 0.06
CA GLU A 73 -15.63 -2.60 -0.64
C GLU A 73 -15.37 -1.21 -0.04
N ASN A 74 -15.05 -1.17 1.27
CA ASN A 74 -14.83 0.09 1.99
C ASN A 74 -13.35 0.29 2.34
N TRP A 75 -12.63 0.96 1.43
CA TRP A 75 -11.22 1.34 1.60
C TRP A 75 -10.95 2.29 2.77
N GLU A 76 -11.98 2.95 3.33
CA GLU A 76 -11.84 3.80 4.52
C GLU A 76 -11.65 2.98 5.79
N LYS A 77 -12.10 1.72 5.79
CA LYS A 77 -12.03 0.80 6.94
C LYS A 77 -10.67 0.13 7.07
N TYR A 78 -9.95 -0.05 5.97
CA TYR A 78 -8.72 -0.83 5.93
C TYR A 78 -7.51 0.08 5.83
N ASN A 79 -6.64 0.01 6.84
CA ASN A 79 -5.71 1.10 7.08
C ASN A 79 -4.45 1.03 6.20
N TYR A 80 -4.18 -0.09 5.51
CA TYR A 80 -2.92 -0.29 4.75
C TYR A 80 -3.02 -1.14 3.46
N LEU A 81 -1.93 -1.01 2.69
CA LEU A 81 -1.64 -1.29 1.27
C LEU A 81 -1.73 -2.74 0.73
N LEU A 82 -2.08 -3.74 1.54
CA LEU A 82 -1.73 -5.14 1.22
C LEU A 82 -2.91 -6.08 0.97
N HIS A 83 -3.90 -5.59 0.23
CA HIS A 83 -4.95 -6.42 -0.34
C HIS A 83 -4.90 -6.40 -1.88
N PRO A 84 -3.82 -6.92 -2.51
CA PRO A 84 -3.74 -6.95 -3.97
C PRO A 84 -4.80 -7.89 -4.55
N PHE A 85 -5.70 -7.37 -5.38
CA PHE A 85 -6.59 -8.20 -6.19
C PHE A 85 -5.89 -8.78 -7.42
N LEU A 86 -4.83 -8.11 -7.87
CA LEU A 86 -4.10 -8.42 -9.08
C LEU A 86 -2.60 -8.31 -8.81
N TYR A 87 -1.86 -9.38 -9.13
CA TYR A 87 -0.41 -9.38 -9.05
C TYR A 87 0.23 -10.13 -10.21
N GLN A 88 1.49 -9.80 -10.45
CA GLN A 88 2.33 -10.48 -11.43
C GLN A 88 3.59 -10.95 -10.72
N VAL A 89 4.02 -12.17 -11.02
CA VAL A 89 5.33 -12.67 -10.61
C VAL A 89 6.24 -12.59 -11.83
N ASN A 90 7.35 -11.88 -11.70
CA ASN A 90 8.43 -11.94 -12.68
C ASN A 90 9.73 -12.35 -11.98
N GLY A 91 10.76 -12.69 -12.75
CA GLY A 91 11.99 -13.31 -12.25
C GLY A 91 12.64 -12.61 -11.03
N GLU A 92 12.41 -11.31 -10.84
CA GLU A 92 13.00 -10.51 -9.74
C GLU A 92 11.98 -9.97 -8.72
N TRP A 93 10.70 -9.82 -9.09
CA TRP A 93 9.70 -9.11 -8.30
C TRP A 93 8.33 -9.77 -8.33
N ILE A 94 7.62 -9.61 -7.23
CA ILE A 94 6.16 -9.72 -7.19
C ILE A 94 5.60 -8.30 -7.22
N ARG A 95 4.88 -8.01 -8.30
CA ARG A 95 4.32 -6.70 -8.61
C ARG A 95 2.85 -6.67 -8.25
N PHE A 96 2.45 -5.67 -7.48
CA PHE A 96 1.04 -5.45 -7.13
C PHE A 96 0.47 -4.29 -7.93
N TYR A 97 -0.75 -4.47 -8.45
CA TYR A 97 -1.46 -3.49 -9.25
C TYR A 97 -2.63 -2.96 -8.41
N VAL A 98 -2.31 -2.05 -7.48
CA VAL A 98 -3.27 -1.52 -6.48
C VAL A 98 -3.25 0.03 -6.41
N ALA A 99 -2.86 0.68 -7.49
CA ALA A 99 -2.66 2.13 -7.51
C ALA A 99 -3.97 2.90 -7.24
N ASP A 100 -5.07 2.50 -7.89
CA ASP A 100 -6.37 3.16 -7.77
C ASP A 100 -6.94 3.03 -6.34
N GLU A 101 -6.71 1.89 -5.70
CA GLU A 101 -7.09 1.60 -4.32
C GLU A 101 -6.31 2.50 -3.34
N ILE A 102 -5.01 2.69 -3.56
CA ILE A 102 -4.16 3.59 -2.77
C ILE A 102 -4.60 5.03 -2.92
N GLU A 103 -4.83 5.46 -4.16
CA GLU A 103 -5.30 6.80 -4.47
C GLU A 103 -6.65 7.07 -3.78
N SER A 104 -7.58 6.12 -3.86
CA SER A 104 -8.89 6.21 -3.23
C SER A 104 -8.80 6.27 -1.70
N ALA A 105 -7.97 5.40 -1.09
CA ALA A 105 -7.77 5.38 0.36
C ALA A 105 -7.14 6.68 0.88
N ILE A 106 -6.11 7.18 0.20
CA ILE A 106 -5.46 8.46 0.55
C ILE A 106 -6.44 9.62 0.39
N LYS A 107 -7.20 9.65 -0.72
CA LYS A 107 -8.20 10.68 -0.98
C LYS A 107 -9.26 10.72 0.12
N SER A 108 -9.79 9.57 0.53
CA SER A 108 -10.79 9.48 1.60
C SER A 108 -10.21 9.97 2.94
N LYS A 109 -9.05 9.45 3.36
CA LYS A 109 -8.44 9.84 4.65
C LYS A 109 -8.16 11.34 4.72
N LEU A 110 -7.61 11.91 3.63
CA LEU A 110 -7.36 13.34 3.56
C LEU A 110 -8.65 14.16 3.47
N LYS A 111 -9.66 13.68 2.74
CA LYS A 111 -10.97 14.33 2.66
C LYS A 111 -11.58 14.49 4.05
N LYS A 112 -11.65 13.41 4.82
CA LYS A 112 -12.17 13.45 6.20
C LYS A 112 -11.44 14.51 7.03
N ARG A 113 -10.10 14.54 6.95
CA ARG A 113 -9.29 15.50 7.71
C ARG A 113 -9.51 16.94 7.24
N LEU A 114 -9.64 17.17 5.94
CA LEU A 114 -9.88 18.50 5.38
C LEU A 114 -11.31 18.98 5.65
N ASP A 115 -12.30 18.09 5.73
CA ASP A 115 -13.66 18.42 6.18
C ASP A 115 -13.66 18.92 7.62
N GLU A 116 -12.95 18.24 8.52
CA GLU A 116 -12.76 18.68 9.92
C GLU A 116 -12.12 20.07 9.98
N ILE A 117 -11.00 20.27 9.26
CA ILE A 117 -10.30 21.56 9.21
C ILE A 117 -11.20 22.66 8.62
N ALA A 118 -11.93 22.36 7.54
CA ALA A 118 -12.84 23.32 6.92
C ALA A 118 -13.98 23.72 7.87
N ALA A 119 -14.52 22.78 8.64
CA ALA A 119 -15.54 23.05 9.66
C ALA A 119 -14.99 23.93 10.79
N GLU A 120 -13.80 23.61 11.30
CA GLU A 120 -13.11 24.43 12.32
C GLU A 120 -12.83 25.85 11.82
N LEU A 121 -12.36 26.01 10.59
CA LEU A 121 -12.15 27.32 9.97
C LEU A 121 -13.45 28.10 9.84
N ARG A 122 -14.51 27.47 9.32
CA ARG A 122 -15.84 28.12 9.21
C ARG A 122 -16.33 28.58 10.58
N GLN A 123 -16.24 27.74 11.61
CA GLN A 123 -16.67 28.10 12.97
C GLN A 123 -15.85 29.27 13.51
N LYS A 124 -14.51 29.19 13.44
CA LYS A 124 -13.60 30.23 13.93
C LYS A 124 -13.89 31.61 13.31
N TYR A 125 -14.17 31.64 12.01
CA TYR A 125 -14.45 32.90 11.32
C TYR A 125 -15.92 33.34 11.46
N THR A 126 -16.87 32.43 11.69
CA THR A 126 -18.28 32.81 11.92
C THR A 126 -18.42 33.74 13.13
N ASP A 127 -17.65 33.49 14.20
CA ASP A 127 -17.67 34.33 15.41
C ASP A 127 -17.02 35.71 15.22
N GLN A 128 -16.23 35.88 14.15
CA GLN A 128 -15.46 37.08 13.87
C GLN A 128 -16.03 37.91 12.71
N LEU A 129 -16.83 37.28 11.85
CA LEU A 129 -17.40 37.91 10.67
C LEU A 129 -18.72 38.63 11.02
N PRO A 130 -18.98 39.81 10.44
CA PRO A 130 -20.26 40.50 10.58
C PRO A 130 -21.45 39.64 10.13
N SER A 131 -22.63 39.89 10.72
CA SER A 131 -23.86 39.21 10.32
C SER A 131 -24.12 39.37 8.81
N GLY A 132 -24.43 38.26 8.15
CA GLY A 132 -24.66 38.21 6.70
C GLY A 132 -23.42 37.88 5.87
N ILE A 133 -22.23 37.79 6.48
CA ILE A 133 -20.98 37.36 5.84
C ILE A 133 -20.65 35.93 6.28
N SER A 134 -20.19 35.09 5.34
CA SER A 134 -19.78 33.71 5.63
C SER A 134 -18.50 33.34 4.90
N LEU A 135 -17.72 32.42 5.48
CA LEU A 135 -16.57 31.80 4.86
C LEU A 135 -16.97 30.46 4.24
N ASP A 136 -16.65 30.27 2.97
CA ASP A 136 -16.68 28.98 2.30
C ASP A 136 -15.26 28.48 2.10
N VAL A 137 -15.06 27.19 2.33
CA VAL A 137 -13.77 26.50 2.19
C VAL A 137 -13.99 25.29 1.30
N ASP A 138 -13.43 25.37 0.11
CA ASP A 138 -13.42 24.31 -0.88
C ASP A 138 -12.03 23.69 -0.95
N TYR A 139 -11.94 22.43 -1.37
CA TYR A 139 -10.65 21.81 -1.62
C TYR A 139 -10.72 20.71 -2.67
N THR A 140 -9.59 20.47 -3.33
CA THR A 140 -9.37 19.33 -4.23
C THR A 140 -8.21 18.49 -3.70
N ILE A 141 -8.31 17.17 -3.90
CA ILE A 141 -7.30 16.19 -3.49
C ILE A 141 -7.06 15.28 -4.69
N GLU A 142 -5.83 15.31 -5.19
CA GLU A 142 -5.38 14.58 -6.37
C GLU A 142 -4.17 13.72 -5.97
N PRO A 143 -4.41 12.51 -5.44
CA PRO A 143 -3.35 11.53 -5.26
C PRO A 143 -2.98 10.91 -6.60
N THR A 144 -1.72 10.50 -6.73
CA THR A 144 -1.19 9.76 -7.88
C THR A 144 -0.20 8.73 -7.38
N ALA A 145 -0.55 7.45 -7.49
CA ALA A 145 0.27 6.35 -7.04
C ALA A 145 1.10 5.76 -8.19
N GLN A 146 2.27 5.25 -7.84
CA GLN A 146 3.06 4.39 -8.72
C GLN A 146 2.22 3.16 -9.13
N ASN A 147 2.40 2.65 -10.35
CA ASN A 147 1.81 1.38 -10.79
C ASN A 147 2.78 0.68 -11.77
N PRO A 148 3.23 -0.56 -11.54
CA PRO A 148 2.96 -1.40 -10.37
C PRO A 148 3.82 -1.04 -9.15
N LEU A 149 3.41 -1.58 -8.00
CA LEU A 149 4.15 -1.53 -6.75
C LEU A 149 5.08 -2.73 -6.61
N TYR A 150 6.23 -2.52 -6.00
CA TYR A 150 7.28 -3.52 -5.84
C TYR A 150 7.40 -3.91 -4.36
N PHE A 151 6.34 -4.48 -3.78
CA PHE A 151 6.38 -4.81 -2.35
C PHE A 151 7.32 -5.96 -2.04
N LEU A 152 7.26 -7.06 -2.81
CA LEU A 152 7.99 -8.27 -2.47
C LEU A 152 9.01 -8.62 -3.57
N PRO A 153 10.30 -8.77 -3.25
CA PRO A 153 11.26 -9.36 -4.18
C PRO A 153 10.98 -10.86 -4.33
N SER A 154 11.24 -11.43 -5.51
CA SER A 154 11.06 -12.86 -5.77
C SER A 154 12.28 -13.71 -5.35
N THR A 155 13.43 -13.07 -5.08
CA THR A 155 14.67 -13.76 -4.71
C THR A 155 15.40 -13.05 -3.56
N PHE A 156 16.22 -13.82 -2.84
CA PHE A 156 17.08 -13.30 -1.77
C PHE A 156 18.40 -12.80 -2.35
N ASN A 157 18.42 -11.57 -2.89
CA ASN A 157 19.67 -10.92 -3.22
C ASN A 157 20.15 -10.07 -2.02
N ASN A 158 21.26 -10.46 -1.42
CA ASN A 158 21.74 -9.85 -0.18
C ASN A 158 22.05 -8.36 -0.40
N LYS A 159 21.27 -7.48 0.27
CA LYS A 159 21.42 -6.01 0.37
C LYS A 159 20.73 -5.14 -0.69
N GLU A 160 19.65 -5.60 -1.31
CA GLU A 160 18.88 -4.72 -2.17
C GLU A 160 17.96 -3.79 -1.34
N LYS A 161 18.17 -2.48 -1.49
CA LYS A 161 17.19 -1.45 -1.11
C LYS A 161 16.45 -1.05 -2.37
N TRP A 162 15.14 -0.95 -2.28
CA TRP A 162 14.31 -0.56 -3.42
C TRP A 162 13.23 0.43 -3.01
N ILE A 163 12.58 1.02 -4.00
CA ILE A 163 11.40 1.85 -3.82
C ILE A 163 10.17 0.95 -4.00
N ALA A 164 9.47 0.67 -2.90
CA ALA A 164 8.32 -0.24 -2.90
C ALA A 164 7.07 0.47 -3.45
N THR A 165 6.86 1.71 -3.03
CA THR A 165 5.78 2.57 -3.50
C THR A 165 6.18 4.04 -3.47
N GLN A 166 5.61 4.82 -4.38
CA GLN A 166 5.59 6.28 -4.34
C GLN A 166 4.18 6.77 -4.58
N VAL A 167 3.78 7.78 -3.82
CA VAL A 167 2.52 8.48 -4.03
C VAL A 167 2.78 9.99 -3.99
N GLY A 168 2.39 10.68 -5.06
CA GLY A 168 2.25 12.13 -5.06
C GLY A 168 0.85 12.51 -4.60
N VAL A 169 0.71 13.59 -3.84
CA VAL A 169 -0.59 14.14 -3.49
C VAL A 169 -0.55 15.63 -3.71
N ARG A 170 -1.44 16.14 -4.55
CA ARG A 170 -1.70 17.57 -4.67
C ARG A 170 -2.99 17.90 -3.95
N ILE A 171 -2.91 18.90 -3.08
CA ILE A 171 -4.06 19.48 -2.39
C ILE A 171 -4.14 20.95 -2.78
N GLN A 172 -5.33 21.38 -3.19
CA GLN A 172 -5.63 22.80 -3.35
C GLN A 172 -6.75 23.13 -2.40
N ILE A 173 -6.57 24.18 -1.59
CA ILE A 173 -7.59 24.69 -0.68
C ILE A 173 -7.93 26.09 -1.16
N SER A 174 -9.21 26.38 -1.33
CA SER A 174 -9.72 27.68 -1.75
C SER A 174 -10.68 28.23 -0.72
N MET A 175 -10.52 29.51 -0.40
CA MET A 175 -11.33 30.23 0.59
C MET A 175 -12.10 31.35 -0.11
N ASN A 176 -13.42 31.35 0.05
CA ASN A 176 -14.31 32.33 -0.56
C ASN A 176 -15.17 32.98 0.52
N ILE A 177 -15.17 34.32 0.60
CA ILE A 177 -16.08 35.05 1.49
C ILE A 177 -17.34 35.39 0.71
N LYS A 178 -18.51 34.99 1.22
CA LYS A 178 -19.83 35.33 0.64
C LYS A 178 -20.50 36.44 1.44
N GLY A 179 -21.36 37.21 0.78
CA GLY A 179 -22.18 38.26 1.41
C GLY A 179 -21.53 39.65 1.48
N THR A 180 -20.38 39.84 0.82
CA THR A 180 -19.71 41.14 0.73
C THR A 180 -18.80 41.20 -0.51
N GLU A 181 -18.57 42.39 -1.05
CA GLU A 181 -17.62 42.65 -2.14
C GLU A 181 -16.18 42.88 -1.63
N ILE A 182 -15.76 42.16 -0.58
CA ILE A 182 -14.37 42.22 -0.12
C ILE A 182 -13.50 41.48 -1.13
N ASN A 183 -12.67 42.23 -1.84
CA ASN A 183 -11.71 41.66 -2.78
C ASN A 183 -10.47 41.17 -2.01
N ILE A 184 -10.45 39.87 -1.67
CA ILE A 184 -9.26 39.21 -1.12
C ILE A 184 -8.20 39.16 -2.24
N PRO A 185 -6.93 39.49 -1.99
CA PRO A 185 -5.88 39.28 -2.98
C PRO A 185 -5.87 37.82 -3.45
N GLU A 186 -5.78 37.57 -4.76
CA GLU A 186 -5.87 36.22 -5.34
C GLU A 186 -4.86 35.24 -4.71
N ALA A 187 -3.67 35.76 -4.38
CA ALA A 187 -2.59 35.04 -3.72
C ALA A 187 -2.92 34.54 -2.29
N ASN A 188 -4.01 35.03 -1.69
CA ASN A 188 -4.51 34.63 -0.38
C ASN A 188 -5.84 33.85 -0.46
N LYS A 189 -6.40 33.69 -1.67
CA LYS A 189 -7.65 32.93 -1.87
C LYS A 189 -7.43 31.44 -1.95
N SER A 190 -6.26 31.00 -2.39
CA SER A 190 -5.95 29.58 -2.52
C SER A 190 -4.56 29.26 -2.02
N VAL A 191 -4.41 28.09 -1.39
CA VAL A 191 -3.13 27.52 -1.00
C VAL A 191 -2.98 26.17 -1.70
N SER A 192 -1.78 25.91 -2.25
CA SER A 192 -1.46 24.60 -2.82
C SER A 192 -0.35 23.89 -2.04
N LEU A 193 -0.69 22.69 -1.56
CA LEU A 193 0.23 21.79 -0.89
C LEU A 193 0.52 20.61 -1.82
N THR A 194 1.80 20.34 -2.04
CA THR A 194 2.22 19.10 -2.69
C THR A 194 2.95 18.23 -1.68
N MET A 195 2.52 16.98 -1.57
CA MET A 195 3.17 15.97 -0.75
C MET A 195 3.69 14.85 -1.64
N LYS A 196 4.81 14.26 -1.25
CA LYS A 196 5.32 13.01 -1.79
C LYS A 196 5.56 12.03 -0.66
N LEU A 197 4.89 10.90 -0.74
CA LEU A 197 5.10 9.72 0.07
C LEU A 197 6.02 8.77 -0.71
N SER A 198 7.06 8.25 -0.08
CA SER A 198 7.88 7.18 -0.64
C SER A 198 8.11 6.14 0.43
N GLU A 199 7.87 4.89 0.08
CA GLU A 199 8.25 3.75 0.91
C GLU A 199 9.42 3.02 0.28
N THR A 200 10.46 2.80 1.06
CA THR A 200 11.63 2.02 0.64
C THR A 200 11.65 0.69 1.37
N GLY A 201 11.74 -0.40 0.62
CA GLY A 201 11.95 -1.74 1.18
C GLY A 201 13.43 -2.04 1.30
N ASN A 202 13.79 -2.82 2.32
CA ASN A 202 15.14 -3.30 2.56
C ASN A 202 15.07 -4.74 3.06
N LEU A 203 15.70 -5.66 2.34
CA LEU A 203 15.77 -7.06 2.74
C LEU A 203 16.79 -7.21 3.88
N ILE A 204 16.33 -7.55 5.07
CA ILE A 204 17.16 -7.58 6.28
C ILE A 204 17.56 -9.00 6.72
N GLY A 205 16.95 -10.04 6.14
CA GLY A 205 17.36 -11.42 6.40
C GLY A 205 16.29 -12.45 6.06
N LYS A 206 16.47 -13.66 6.60
CA LYS A 206 15.49 -14.74 6.60
C LYS A 206 15.23 -15.20 8.03
N GLU A 207 14.02 -15.67 8.31
CA GLU A 207 13.68 -16.30 9.59
C GLU A 207 12.61 -17.39 9.42
N SER A 208 12.55 -18.32 10.37
CA SER A 208 11.42 -19.24 10.45
C SER A 208 10.28 -18.61 11.24
N VAL A 209 9.07 -18.62 10.68
CA VAL A 209 7.88 -18.04 11.30
C VAL A 209 6.91 -19.14 11.69
N LYS A 210 6.55 -19.20 12.97
CA LYS A 210 5.53 -20.13 13.48
C LYS A 210 4.19 -19.40 13.62
N THR A 211 3.15 -19.94 12.99
CA THR A 211 1.77 -19.46 13.07
C THR A 211 0.81 -20.60 13.45
N ALA A 212 -0.49 -20.31 13.53
CA ALA A 212 -1.51 -21.34 13.71
C ALA A 212 -1.59 -22.34 12.53
N ALA A 213 -1.17 -21.92 11.32
CA ALA A 213 -1.17 -22.76 10.13
C ALA A 213 0.05 -23.69 10.02
N GLY A 214 1.09 -23.48 10.84
CA GLY A 214 2.30 -24.30 10.84
C GLY A 214 3.57 -23.49 11.05
N ILE A 215 4.70 -24.10 10.69
CA ILE A 215 6.01 -23.45 10.68
C ILE A 215 6.41 -23.23 9.23
N PHE A 216 6.70 -21.99 8.88
CA PHE A 216 7.20 -21.58 7.57
C PHE A 216 8.70 -21.29 7.71
N GLU A 217 9.52 -22.11 7.05
CA GLU A 217 10.97 -21.94 7.03
C GLU A 217 11.37 -20.93 5.96
N ASP A 218 12.55 -20.32 6.10
CA ASP A 218 13.14 -19.41 5.11
C ASP A 218 12.29 -18.20 4.68
N CYS A 219 11.42 -17.69 5.57
CA CYS A 219 10.61 -16.51 5.27
C CYS A 219 11.50 -15.27 5.09
N LEU A 220 11.22 -14.47 4.05
CA LEU A 220 11.91 -13.20 3.85
C LEU A 220 11.51 -12.19 4.92
N LYS A 221 12.51 -11.61 5.59
CA LYS A 221 12.33 -10.52 6.55
C LYS A 221 12.63 -9.19 5.86
N ILE A 222 11.61 -8.38 5.65
CA ILE A 222 11.70 -7.10 4.93
C ILE A 222 11.37 -5.96 5.88
N GLU A 223 12.22 -4.93 5.89
CA GLU A 223 11.95 -3.67 6.58
C GLU A 223 11.47 -2.63 5.57
N TYR A 224 10.30 -2.04 5.79
CA TYR A 224 9.82 -0.89 5.04
C TYR A 224 10.00 0.39 5.83
N ARG A 225 10.50 1.43 5.16
CA ARG A 225 10.67 2.77 5.73
C ARG A 225 9.90 3.77 4.89
N THR A 226 9.03 4.52 5.54
CA THR A 226 8.27 5.59 4.91
C THR A 226 8.98 6.92 5.08
N LYS A 227 9.02 7.71 4.00
CA LYS A 227 9.43 9.11 3.99
C LYS A 227 8.34 9.96 3.37
N THR A 228 7.95 11.01 4.06
CA THR A 228 7.04 12.04 3.56
C THR A 228 7.80 13.34 3.37
N THR A 229 7.64 13.98 2.21
CA THR A 229 8.13 15.33 1.96
C THR A 229 6.96 16.20 1.53
N SER A 230 6.86 17.40 2.07
CA SER A 230 5.86 18.39 1.71
C SER A 230 6.53 19.66 1.22
N SER A 231 5.97 20.27 0.18
CA SER A 231 6.33 21.61 -0.26
C SER A 231 5.06 22.42 -0.44
N ASN A 232 5.08 23.63 0.12
CA ASN A 232 4.10 24.64 -0.21
C ASN A 232 4.64 25.39 -1.42
N ASN A 233 3.94 25.36 -2.53
CA ASN A 233 4.20 26.31 -3.61
C ASN A 233 3.39 27.56 -3.28
N ASP A 234 3.87 28.40 -2.37
CA ASP A 234 3.38 29.77 -2.22
C ASP A 234 4.52 30.72 -1.80
N GLU A 235 4.84 31.63 -2.71
CA GLU A 235 5.51 32.91 -2.43
C GLU A 235 4.55 33.94 -1.79
N SER A 236 3.36 33.54 -1.32
CA SER A 236 2.45 34.40 -0.55
C SER A 236 2.28 33.89 0.87
N GLY A 237 2.78 34.68 1.81
CA GLY A 237 2.87 34.34 3.22
C GLY A 237 1.53 33.99 3.87
N ILE A 238 1.42 32.75 4.33
CA ILE A 238 0.80 32.43 5.61
C ILE A 238 1.91 31.90 6.52
N GLN A 239 2.74 32.81 7.02
CA GLN A 239 3.33 32.64 8.34
C GLN A 239 2.36 33.23 9.35
N GLN A 240 1.55 32.36 9.98
CA GLN A 240 1.21 32.39 11.40
C GLN A 240 0.01 31.47 11.67
N GLY A 241 0.21 30.53 12.58
CA GLY A 241 -0.87 29.73 13.16
C GLY A 241 -0.70 28.23 13.00
N LEU A 242 0.44 27.67 13.40
CA LEU A 242 0.60 26.37 14.06
C LEU A 242 2.06 26.21 14.54
N THR A 243 2.50 27.18 15.34
CA THR A 243 3.63 26.98 16.26
C THR A 243 3.05 27.24 17.64
N ASP A 244 2.60 26.18 18.29
CA ASP A 244 2.60 26.03 19.75
C ASP A 244 1.94 24.69 20.10
N GLN A 245 2.76 23.65 20.13
CA GLN A 245 2.70 22.57 21.12
C GLN A 245 3.99 21.72 21.00
N GLN A 246 5.11 22.33 21.39
CA GLN A 246 6.20 21.55 22.00
C GLN A 246 5.89 21.43 23.49
N PRO A 247 5.86 20.23 24.08
CA PRO A 247 6.09 20.10 25.51
C PRO A 247 7.56 20.47 25.75
N LYS A 248 7.78 21.67 26.26
CA LYS A 248 8.96 21.94 27.08
C LYS A 248 8.82 21.04 28.30
N ASP A 249 9.69 20.06 28.43
CA ASP A 249 10.30 19.75 29.72
C ASP A 249 11.71 19.20 29.49
N LYS A 250 12.67 20.09 29.73
CA LYS A 250 14.03 19.75 30.15
C LYS A 250 13.96 19.54 31.65
N ILE A 251 14.34 18.37 32.15
CA ILE A 251 14.99 18.29 33.46
C ILE A 251 16.29 17.51 33.29
N THR A 252 17.37 18.24 33.52
CA THR A 252 18.73 17.75 33.69
C THR A 252 18.87 17.19 35.11
N THR A 253 19.39 15.98 35.26
CA THR A 253 20.51 15.68 36.17
C THR A 253 21.22 14.42 35.68
#